data_AF-A0A081RW64-F1
#
_entry.id   AF-A0A081RW64-F1
#
_cell.length_a   1.000
_cell.length_b   1.000
_cell.length_c   1.000
_cell.angle_alpha   90.00
_cell.angle_beta   90.00
_cell.angle_gamma   90.00
#
_symmetry.space_group_name_H-M   'P 1'
#
loop_
_entity.id
_entity.type
_entity.pdbx_description
1 polymer ?
#
loop_
_entity_poly.entity_id
_entity_poly.type
_entity_poly.pdbx_seq_one_letter_code
_entity_poly.pdbx_strand_id
1 'polypeptide(L)'
;MYPSEIMTILILFHLSHYRDFKNFYLEHIWKYHHNDFPTLLSYPRLVIMLTVLGGLITYCLKWKKPSLKVFYSEDDFSVTA
;
A
#
# COMPACT_ATOMS: atom_id res chain seq x y z
N MET A 1 3.50 -11.53 3.31
CA MET A 1 4.29 -10.68 2.40
C MET A 1 4.66 -9.40 3.12
N TYR A 2 5.96 -9.14 3.23
CA TYR A 2 6.53 -7.96 3.86
C TYR A 2 6.47 -6.74 2.92
N PRO A 3 6.42 -5.51 3.46
CA PRO A 3 6.42 -4.30 2.63
C PRO A 3 7.64 -4.19 1.70
N SER A 4 8.81 -4.69 2.13
CA SER A 4 10.01 -4.74 1.30
C SER A 4 9.85 -5.62 0.08
N GLU A 5 9.23 -6.80 0.21
CA GLU A 5 8.96 -7.71 -0.91
C GLU A 5 8.03 -7.05 -1.96
N ILE A 6 7.01 -6.31 -1.51
CA ILE A 6 6.11 -5.56 -2.39
C ILE A 6 6.90 -4.52 -3.18
N MET A 7 7.78 -3.76 -2.52
CA MET A 7 8.64 -2.77 -3.17
C MET A 7 9.60 -3.44 -4.16
N THR A 8 10.21 -4.58 -3.81
CA THR A 8 11.09 -5.32 -4.71
C THR A 8 10.36 -5.76 -5.98
N ILE A 9 9.13 -6.27 -5.88
CA ILE A 9 8.33 -6.65 -7.05
C ILE A 9 7.97 -5.44 -7.92
N LEU A 10 7.66 -4.29 -7.31
CA LEU A 10 7.40 -3.05 -8.05
C LEU A 10 8.65 -2.56 -8.81
N ILE A 11 9.82 -2.60 -8.16
CA ILE A 11 11.09 -2.23 -8.79
C ILE A 11 11.40 -3.19 -9.94
N LEU A 12 11.29 -4.50 -9.71
CA LEU A 12 11.48 -5.52 -10.74
C LEU A 12 10.54 -5.30 -11.92
N PHE A 13 9.26 -4.98 -11.68
CA PHE A 13 8.32 -4.68 -12.76
C PHE A 13 8.81 -3.53 -13.65
N HIS A 14 9.26 -2.42 -13.03
CA HIS A 14 9.79 -1.28 -13.76
C HIS A 14 11.07 -1.63 -14.55
N LEU A 15 11.92 -2.51 -14.00
CA LEU A 15 13.14 -2.98 -14.66
C LEU A 15 12.88 -4.02 -15.76
N SER A 16 11.82 -4.82 -15.66
CA SER A 16 11.54 -5.88 -16.62
C SER A 16 10.85 -5.38 -17.90
N HIS A 17 10.52 -4.09 -18.01
CA HIS A 17 9.89 -3.48 -19.20
C HIS A 17 8.61 -4.18 -19.70
N TYR A 18 7.87 -4.85 -18.81
CA TYR A 18 6.57 -5.42 -19.16
C TYR A 18 5.53 -4.32 -19.38
N ARG A 19 4.65 -4.51 -20.36
CA ARG A 19 3.54 -3.56 -20.62
C ARG A 19 2.48 -3.62 -19.53
N ASP A 20 2.16 -4.82 -19.07
CA ASP A 20 1.07 -5.07 -18.13
C ASP A 20 1.59 -5.69 -16.83
N PHE A 21 1.27 -5.03 -15.72
CA PHE A 21 1.64 -5.51 -14.39
C PHE A 21 1.04 -6.89 -14.09
N LYS A 22 -0.18 -7.16 -14.58
CA LYS A 22 -0.84 -8.46 -14.41
C LYS A 22 -0.04 -9.59 -15.07
N ASN A 23 0.45 -9.35 -16.28
CA ASN A 23 1.18 -10.35 -17.04
C ASN A 23 2.56 -10.61 -16.42
N PHE A 24 3.26 -9.53 -16.04
CA PHE A 24 4.48 -9.63 -15.27
C PHE A 24 4.29 -10.45 -13.99
N TYR A 25 3.24 -10.17 -13.22
CA TYR A 25 3.02 -10.83 -11.95
C TYR A 25 2.70 -12.33 -12.09
N LEU A 26 1.79 -12.67 -13.02
CA LEU A 26 1.31 -14.05 -13.19
C LEU A 26 2.25 -14.93 -14.02
N GLU A 27 2.94 -14.37 -15.02
CA GLU A 27 3.80 -15.17 -15.89
C GLU A 27 5.27 -15.14 -15.48
N HIS A 28 5.72 -14.08 -14.83
CA HIS A 28 7.13 -13.93 -14.43
C HIS A 28 7.32 -14.26 -12.94
N ILE A 29 6.69 -13.50 -12.05
CA ILE A 29 6.89 -13.67 -10.60
C ILE A 29 6.34 -15.02 -10.12
N TRP A 30 5.09 -15.35 -10.47
CA TRP A 30 4.48 -16.60 -10.06
C TRP A 30 5.16 -17.85 -10.65
N LYS A 31 5.78 -17.74 -11.82
CA LYS A 31 6.39 -18.91 -12.48
C LYS A 31 7.84 -19.12 -12.09
N TYR A 32 8.63 -18.05 -12.02
CA TYR A 32 10.08 -18.15 -11.82
C TYR A 32 10.52 -17.78 -10.40
N HIS A 33 9.81 -16.89 -9.72
CA HIS A 33 10.19 -16.35 -8.42
C HIS A 33 9.24 -16.76 -7.29
N HIS A 34 8.37 -17.74 -7.49
CA HIS A 34 7.43 -18.18 -6.45
C HIS A 34 8.14 -18.69 -5.20
N ASN A 35 9.27 -19.39 -5.38
CA ASN A 35 10.07 -19.89 -4.26
C ASN A 35 10.83 -18.78 -3.52
N ASP A 36 11.16 -17.68 -4.19
CA ASP A 36 11.84 -16.53 -3.57
C ASP A 36 10.89 -15.73 -2.67
N PHE A 37 9.58 -15.84 -2.92
CA PHE A 37 8.52 -15.17 -2.16
C PHE A 37 7.57 -16.20 -1.55
N PRO A 38 7.95 -16.91 -0.47
CA PRO A 38 7.13 -17.95 0.14
C PRO A 38 5.80 -17.42 0.70
N THR A 39 5.67 -16.10 0.91
CA THR A 39 4.44 -15.45 1.37
C THR A 39 3.76 -14.60 0.30
N LEU A 40 3.99 -14.92 -0.98
CA LEU A 40 3.46 -14.20 -2.14
C LEU A 40 1.92 -14.08 -2.06
N LEU A 41 1.41 -12.86 -2.19
CA LEU A 41 -0.03 -12.61 -2.20
C LEU A 41 -0.67 -13.06 -3.52
N SER A 42 -1.99 -13.18 -3.54
CA SER A 42 -2.69 -13.30 -4.83
C SER A 42 -2.73 -11.94 -5.53
N TYR A 43 -2.76 -11.94 -6.86
CA TYR A 43 -2.78 -10.71 -7.67
C TYR A 43 -3.81 -9.66 -7.19
N PRO A 44 -5.09 -10.00 -6.90
CA PRO A 44 -6.06 -9.02 -6.44
C PRO A 44 -5.69 -8.40 -5.09
N ARG A 45 -5.15 -9.19 -4.16
CA ARG A 45 -4.72 -8.71 -2.84
C ARG A 45 -3.53 -7.75 -2.97
N LEU A 46 -2.60 -8.05 -3.87
CA LEU A 46 -1.46 -7.19 -4.13
C LEU A 46 -1.88 -5.87 -4.78
N VAL A 47 -2.83 -5.89 -5.71
CA VAL A 47 -3.38 -4.66 -6.31
C VAL A 47 -4.03 -3.76 -5.25
N ILE A 48 -4.83 -4.32 -4.34
CA ILE A 48 -5.44 -3.55 -3.24
C ILE A 48 -4.36 -2.88 -2.38
N MET A 49 -3.30 -3.63 -2.02
CA MET A 49 -2.18 -3.08 -1.24
C MET A 49 -1.47 -1.95 -1.98
N LEU A 50 -1.27 -2.08 -3.29
CA LEU A 50 -0.66 -1.03 -4.11
C LEU A 50 -1.54 0.22 -4.18
N THR A 51 -2.86 0.07 -4.29
CA THR A 51 -3.81 1.19 -4.25
C THR A 51 -3.77 1.92 -2.91
N VAL A 52 -3.74 1.20 -1.80
CA VAL A 52 -3.61 1.80 -0.45
C VAL A 52 -2.27 2.54 -0.33
N LEU A 53 -1.17 1.95 -0.80
CA LEU A 53 0.14 2.58 -0.80
C LEU A 53 0.14 3.86 -1.64
N GLY A 54 -0.42 3.85 -2.84
CA GLY A 54 -0.58 5.04 -3.68
C GLY A 54 -1.43 6.13 -3.02
N GLY A 55 -2.53 5.75 -2.35
CA GLY A 55 -3.34 6.66 -1.56
C GLY A 55 -2.57 7.27 -0.38
N LEU A 56 -1.76 6.46 0.32
CA LEU A 56 -0.92 6.91 1.42
C LEU A 56 0.16 7.87 0.95
N ILE A 57 0.85 7.56 -0.16
CA ILE A 57 1.85 8.45 -0.77
C ILE A 57 1.20 9.78 -1.15
N THR A 58 0.05 9.74 -1.81
CA THR A 58 -0.72 10.94 -2.18
C THR A 58 -1.12 11.76 -0.95
N TYR A 59 -1.54 11.10 0.12
CA TYR A 59 -1.86 11.75 1.40
C TYR A 59 -0.62 12.39 2.05
N CYS A 60 0.52 11.69 2.07
CA CYS A 60 1.77 12.20 2.64
C CYS A 60 2.32 13.39 1.86
N LEU A 61 2.22 13.36 0.52
CA LEU A 61 2.63 14.46 -0.36
C LEU A 61 1.68 15.66 -0.29
N LYS A 62 0.48 15.51 0.28
CA LYS A 62 -0.48 16.60 0.45
C LYS A 62 0.00 17.57 1.54
N TRP A 63 0.54 18.71 1.10
CA TRP A 63 1.08 19.75 1.98
C TRP A 63 0.04 20.36 2.93
N LYS A 64 -1.21 20.53 2.48
CA LYS A 64 -2.33 21.04 3.30
C LYS A 64 -3.18 19.88 3.80
N LYS A 65 -2.76 19.29 4.91
CA LYS A 65 -3.49 18.20 5.57
C LYS A 65 -4.85 18.73 6.06
N PRO A 66 -5.97 18.06 5.77
CA PRO A 66 -7.22 18.40 6.41
C PRO A 66 -7.05 18.11 7.91
N SER A 67 -6.90 19.16 8.72
CA SER A 67 -6.84 19.00 10.17
C SER A 67 -8.15 18.36 10.62
N LEU A 68 -8.05 17.16 11.18
CA LEU A 68 -9.15 16.53 11.88
C LEU A 68 -9.49 17.48 13.04
N LYS A 69 -10.61 18.20 12.95
CA LYS A 69 -11.13 19.03 14.05
C LYS A 69 -11.62 18.07 15.15
N VAL A 70 -10.68 17.52 15.91
CA VAL A 70 -10.98 16.87 17.19
C VAL A 70 -11.19 18.01 18.19
N PHE A 71 -12.33 18.69 18.08
CA PHE A 71 -12.88 19.40 19.22
C PHE A 71 -13.63 18.35 20.04
N TYR A 72 -12.91 17.65 20.92
CA TYR A 72 -13.57 17.29 22.17
C TYR A 72 -13.85 18.63 22.84
N SER A 73 -15.12 18.99 22.96
CA SER A 73 -15.52 20.13 23.78
C SER A 73 -15.23 19.71 25.22
N GLU A 74 -14.18 20.28 25.81
CA GLU A 74 -13.86 20.17 27.24
C GLU A 74 -14.89 20.92 28.11
N ASP A 75 -15.99 21.41 27.54
CA ASP A 75 -17.00 22.22 28.22
C ASP A 75 -18.23 21.43 28.74
N ASP A 76 -18.26 20.08 28.69
CA ASP A 76 -19.36 19.27 29.27
C ASP A 76 -18.95 18.36 30.44
N PHE A 77 -17.73 18.51 30.99
CA PHE A 77 -17.38 17.88 32.28
C PHE A 77 -17.23 18.93 33.38
N SER A 78 -18.34 19.54 33.74
CA SER A 78 -18.52 20.23 35.02
C SER A 78 -19.85 19.81 35.62
N VAL A 79 -19.97 18.51 35.94
CA VAL A 79 -20.89 18.07 37.00
C VAL A 79 -20.05 17.96 38.28
N THR A 80 -20.59 18.50 39.37
CA THR A 80 -20.14 18.49 40.78
C THR A 80 -19.12 19.55 41.21
N ALA A 81 -19.64 20.65 41.78
CA ALA A 81 -19.32 21.13 43.13
C ALA A 81 -20.46 22.03 43.64
#